data_AF-A0A7K0GN71-F1
#
_entry.id   AF-A0A7K0GN71-F1
#
_cell.length_a   1.000
_cell.length_b   1.000
_cell.length_c   1.000
_cell.angle_alpha   90.00
_cell.angle_beta   90.00
_cell.angle_gamma   90.00
#
_symmetry.space_group_name_H-M   'P 1'
#
loop_
_entity.id
_entity.type
_entity.pdbx_description
1 polymer ?
#
loop_
_entity_poly.entity_id
_entity_poly.type
_entity_poly.pdbx_seq_one_letter_code
_entity_poly.pdbx_strand_id
1 'polypeptide(L)'
;MTNPRDELIEAKVIREEDFALEAWRARVPFPEMRRRALSALGYAISESGLRALVKSARARVGDLAMTRDERIERQQAEIDERAARASFDLRKWHALAQEPQPDRDEYADTSEHRDALAAWAKRVEVANKAIADADRRLQAAMKDEREIYGDNAATKIEAEVTTRDGVLDDLNAALVSLGREPVEAGVGP
;
A
#
# COMPACT_ATOMS: atom_id res chain seq x y z
N MET A 1 -15.70 24.32 -28.73
CA MET A 1 -15.21 23.57 -29.90
C MET A 1 -13.89 22.97 -29.50
N THR A 2 -13.79 21.63 -29.47
CA THR A 2 -12.54 20.92 -29.18
C THR A 2 -11.55 21.21 -30.30
N ASN A 3 -10.27 21.40 -29.97
CA ASN A 3 -9.24 21.69 -30.95
C ASN A 3 -8.97 20.42 -31.78
N PRO A 4 -8.93 20.46 -33.13
CA PRO A 4 -8.64 19.28 -33.97
C PRO A 4 -7.31 18.59 -33.62
N ARG A 5 -6.36 19.33 -33.04
CA ARG A 5 -5.10 18.77 -32.53
C ARG A 5 -5.32 17.87 -31.31
N ASP A 6 -6.24 18.25 -30.42
CA ASP A 6 -6.52 17.49 -29.20
C ASP A 6 -7.21 16.17 -29.56
N GLU A 7 -8.12 16.20 -30.55
CA GLU A 7 -8.78 14.99 -31.08
C GLU A 7 -7.77 13.99 -31.68
N LEU A 8 -6.75 14.47 -32.40
CA LEU A 8 -5.70 13.63 -32.94
C LEU A 8 -4.82 13.01 -31.85
N ILE A 9 -4.52 13.78 -30.80
CA ILE A 9 -3.73 13.29 -29.65
C ILE A 9 -4.54 12.24 -28.89
N GLU A 10 -5.82 12.49 -28.65
CA GLU A 10 -6.70 11.57 -27.94
C GLU A 10 -6.85 10.24 -28.70
N ALA A 11 -7.08 10.30 -30.02
CA ALA A 11 -7.14 9.10 -30.86
C ALA A 11 -5.84 8.29 -30.83
N LYS A 12 -4.69 8.98 -30.77
CA LYS A 12 -3.38 8.33 -30.64
C LYS A 12 -3.24 7.64 -29.28
N VAL A 13 -3.57 8.32 -28.19
CA VAL A 13 -3.48 7.76 -26.82
C VAL A 13 -4.39 6.54 -26.67
N ILE A 14 -5.62 6.59 -27.18
CA ILE A 14 -6.55 5.45 -27.13
C ILE A 14 -5.94 4.23 -27.83
N ARG A 15 -5.34 4.41 -29.02
CA ARG A 15 -4.68 3.32 -29.76
C ARG A 15 -3.51 2.72 -28.98
N GLU A 16 -2.70 3.55 -28.33
CA GLU A 16 -1.58 3.09 -27.50
C GLU A 16 -2.06 2.32 -26.27
N GLU A 17 -3.12 2.81 -25.62
CA GLU A 17 -3.77 2.18 -24.47
C GLU A 17 -4.37 0.82 -24.81
N ASP A 18 -5.09 0.71 -25.94
CA ASP A 18 -5.67 -0.55 -26.39
C ASP A 18 -4.60 -1.61 -26.67
N PHE A 19 -3.51 -1.22 -27.36
CA PHE A 19 -2.36 -2.09 -27.59
C PHE A 19 -1.75 -2.58 -26.26
N ALA A 20 -1.52 -1.66 -25.31
CA ALA A 20 -0.90 -2.00 -24.03
C ALA A 20 -1.81 -2.93 -23.19
N LEU A 21 -3.12 -2.66 -23.19
CA LEU A 21 -4.11 -3.46 -22.46
C LEU A 21 -4.25 -4.87 -23.03
N GLU A 22 -4.30 -5.00 -24.36
CA GLU A 22 -4.38 -6.31 -25.03
C GLU A 22 -3.16 -7.17 -24.72
N ALA A 23 -1.96 -6.60 -24.87
CA ALA A 23 -0.72 -7.31 -24.58
C ALA A 23 -0.61 -7.69 -23.09
N TRP A 24 -1.09 -6.83 -22.18
CA TRP A 24 -1.12 -7.12 -20.75
C TRP A 24 -2.08 -8.25 -20.41
N ARG A 25 -3.28 -8.26 -21.00
CA ARG A 25 -4.26 -9.36 -20.84
C ARG A 25 -3.71 -10.68 -21.36
N ALA A 26 -2.93 -10.64 -22.44
CA ALA A 26 -2.19 -11.79 -22.97
C ALA A 26 -0.94 -12.17 -22.15
N ARG A 27 -0.68 -11.52 -21.00
CA ARG A 27 0.46 -11.74 -20.10
C ARG A 27 1.83 -11.60 -20.78
N VAL A 28 1.93 -10.73 -21.78
CA VAL A 28 3.20 -10.44 -22.45
C VAL A 28 4.10 -9.63 -21.49
N PRO A 29 5.39 -9.99 -21.29
CA PRO A 29 6.30 -9.18 -20.48
C PRO A 29 6.56 -7.79 -21.10
N PHE A 30 6.74 -6.75 -20.28
CA PHE A 30 6.99 -5.36 -20.77
C PHE A 30 8.16 -5.22 -21.76
N PRO A 31 9.31 -5.90 -21.59
CA PRO A 31 10.38 -5.87 -22.60
C PRO A 31 9.92 -6.39 -23.98
N GLU A 32 9.05 -7.39 -23.98
CA GLU A 32 8.48 -7.97 -25.21
C GLU A 32 7.38 -7.08 -25.80
N MET A 33 6.56 -6.45 -24.96
CA MET A 33 5.60 -5.43 -25.41
C MET A 33 6.31 -4.26 -26.12
N ARG A 34 7.45 -3.81 -25.59
CA ARG A 34 8.27 -2.76 -26.21
C ARG A 34 8.74 -3.15 -27.61
N ARG A 35 9.17 -4.40 -27.80
CA ARG A 35 9.54 -4.92 -29.14
C ARG A 35 8.34 -4.94 -30.08
N ARG A 36 7.17 -5.36 -29.60
CA ARG A 36 5.94 -5.42 -30.38
C ARG A 36 5.38 -4.04 -30.74
N ALA A 37 5.55 -3.05 -29.87
CA ALA A 37 5.10 -1.68 -30.08
C ALA A 37 5.67 -1.09 -31.37
N LEU A 38 6.95 -1.35 -31.66
CA LEU A 38 7.60 -0.89 -32.88
C LEU A 38 6.91 -1.42 -34.15
N SER A 39 6.47 -2.68 -34.13
CA SER A 39 5.75 -3.30 -35.25
C SER A 39 4.28 -2.86 -35.33
N ALA A 40 3.58 -2.80 -34.19
CA ALA A 40 2.15 -2.52 -34.14
C ALA A 40 1.78 -1.03 -34.23
N LEU A 41 2.64 -0.16 -33.69
CA LEU A 41 2.40 1.29 -33.59
C LEU A 41 3.34 2.10 -34.50
N GLY A 42 4.44 1.49 -34.97
CA GLY A 42 5.42 2.14 -35.86
C GLY A 42 6.49 2.95 -35.13
N TYR A 43 6.51 2.93 -33.80
CA TYR A 43 7.52 3.62 -32.97
C TYR A 43 7.72 2.90 -31.64
N ALA A 44 8.85 3.18 -30.99
CA ALA A 44 9.19 2.60 -29.71
C ALA A 44 8.46 3.34 -28.56
N ILE A 45 7.99 2.57 -27.58
CA ILE A 45 7.48 3.08 -26.31
C ILE A 45 8.37 2.52 -25.19
N SER A 46 8.75 3.36 -24.22
CA SER A 46 9.53 2.93 -23.06
C SER A 46 8.74 1.98 -22.17
N GLU A 47 9.42 1.18 -21.34
CA GLU A 47 8.71 0.27 -20.41
C GLU A 47 7.92 1.03 -19.35
N SER A 48 8.42 2.17 -18.87
CA SER A 48 7.70 3.06 -17.97
C SER A 48 6.44 3.63 -18.65
N GLY A 49 6.55 4.02 -19.93
CA GLY A 49 5.41 4.44 -20.75
C GLY A 49 4.36 3.35 -20.92
N LEU A 50 4.77 2.12 -21.23
CA LEU A 50 3.86 0.97 -21.35
C LEU A 50 3.14 0.67 -20.01
N ARG A 51 3.83 0.77 -18.87
CA ARG A 51 3.20 0.63 -17.54
C ARG A 51 2.16 1.70 -17.28
N ALA A 52 2.45 2.95 -17.65
CA ALA A 52 1.51 4.06 -17.53
C ALA A 52 0.28 3.86 -18.44
N LEU A 53 0.49 3.42 -19.69
CA LEU A 53 -0.58 3.10 -20.64
C LEU A 53 -1.47 1.96 -20.15
N VAL A 54 -0.90 0.87 -19.62
CA VAL A 54 -1.70 -0.22 -19.02
C VAL A 54 -2.55 0.31 -17.85
N LYS A 55 -1.97 1.14 -16.98
CA LYS A 55 -2.70 1.73 -15.85
C LYS A 55 -3.85 2.62 -16.34
N SER A 56 -3.60 3.48 -17.33
CA SER A 56 -4.59 4.39 -17.92
C SER A 56 -5.71 3.61 -18.63
N ALA A 57 -5.35 2.65 -19.47
CA ALA A 57 -6.29 1.79 -20.19
C ALA A 57 -7.19 1.00 -19.24
N ARG A 58 -6.63 0.42 -18.17
CA ARG A 58 -7.39 -0.27 -17.13
C ARG A 58 -8.37 0.65 -16.41
N ALA A 59 -7.99 1.90 -16.12
CA ALA A 59 -8.88 2.89 -15.56
C ALA A 59 -10.04 3.21 -16.52
N ARG A 60 -9.75 3.41 -17.81
CA ARG A 60 -10.75 3.68 -18.85
C ARG A 60 -11.77 2.55 -19.01
N VAL A 61 -11.35 1.29 -18.94
CA VAL A 61 -12.27 0.14 -19.08
C VAL A 61 -12.93 -0.30 -17.76
N GLY A 62 -12.72 0.44 -16.66
CA GLY A 62 -13.24 0.08 -15.34
C GLY A 62 -12.61 -1.18 -14.74
N ASP A 63 -11.46 -1.61 -15.25
CA ASP A 63 -10.70 -2.82 -14.87
C ASP A 63 -9.52 -2.46 -13.94
N LEU A 64 -9.72 -1.46 -13.08
CA LEU A 64 -8.90 -1.31 -11.88
C LEU A 64 -9.45 -2.32 -10.87
N ALA A 65 -8.66 -3.33 -10.53
CA ALA A 65 -8.95 -4.19 -9.40
C ALA A 65 -8.96 -3.31 -8.14
N MET A 66 -10.15 -2.82 -7.78
CA MET A 66 -10.43 -1.75 -6.81
C MET A 66 -9.63 -0.45 -7.07
N THR A 67 -10.32 0.69 -7.06
CA THR A 67 -9.61 1.98 -7.09
C THR A 67 -8.70 2.10 -5.86
N ARG A 68 -7.69 2.98 -5.91
CA ARG A 68 -6.81 3.21 -4.74
C ARG A 68 -7.65 3.57 -3.51
N ASP A 69 -8.67 4.39 -3.70
CA ASP A 69 -9.52 4.89 -2.62
C ASP A 69 -10.41 3.77 -2.07
N GLU A 70 -11.00 2.92 -2.93
CA GLU A 70 -11.72 1.72 -2.49
C GLU A 70 -10.84 0.74 -1.71
N ARG A 71 -9.56 0.61 -2.08
CA ARG A 71 -8.60 -0.23 -1.33
C ARG A 71 -8.27 0.37 0.03
N ILE A 72 -8.10 1.69 0.10
CA ILE A 72 -7.86 2.41 1.35
C ILE A 72 -9.07 2.30 2.27
N GLU A 73 -10.29 2.52 1.76
CA GLU A 73 -11.53 2.40 2.53
C GLU A 73 -11.74 0.99 3.09
N ARG A 74 -11.48 -0.05 2.28
CA ARG A 74 -11.55 -1.43 2.74
C ARG A 74 -10.49 -1.73 3.80
N GLN A 75 -9.25 -1.29 3.58
CA GLN A 75 -8.17 -1.46 4.55
C GLN A 75 -8.48 -0.74 5.87
N GLN A 76 -9.07 0.46 5.80
CA GLN A 76 -9.51 1.20 6.98
C GLN A 76 -10.59 0.42 7.75
N ALA A 77 -11.62 -0.08 7.06
CA ALA A 77 -12.68 -0.87 7.70
C ALA A 77 -12.12 -2.13 8.41
N GLU A 78 -11.13 -2.79 7.80
CA GLU A 78 -10.45 -3.94 8.42
C GLU A 78 -9.61 -3.54 9.64
N ILE A 79 -8.96 -2.37 9.62
CA ILE A 79 -8.19 -1.82 10.74
C ILE A 79 -9.12 -1.43 11.89
N ASP A 80 -10.24 -0.75 11.59
CA ASP A 80 -11.25 -0.36 12.57
C ASP A 80 -11.84 -1.58 13.27
N GLU A 81 -12.13 -2.66 12.53
CA GLU A 81 -12.63 -3.91 13.11
C GLU A 81 -11.60 -4.55 14.05
N ARG A 82 -10.31 -4.58 13.65
CA ARG A 82 -9.22 -5.09 14.51
C ARG A 82 -9.06 -4.24 15.77
N ALA A 83 -9.11 -2.92 15.65
CA ALA A 83 -9.00 -1.98 16.78
C ALA A 83 -10.20 -2.12 17.73
N ALA A 84 -11.42 -2.25 17.20
CA ALA A 84 -12.63 -2.50 17.98
C ALA A 84 -12.54 -3.82 18.75
N ARG A 85 -12.06 -4.89 18.10
CA ARG A 85 -11.89 -6.19 18.75
C ARG A 85 -10.83 -6.15 19.86
N ALA A 86 -9.68 -5.53 19.60
CA ALA A 86 -8.62 -5.36 20.59
C ALA A 86 -9.11 -4.55 21.81
N SER A 87 -9.86 -3.47 21.57
CA SER A 87 -10.46 -2.65 22.61
C SER A 87 -11.50 -3.41 23.44
N PHE A 88 -12.32 -4.24 22.79
CA PHE A 88 -13.28 -5.11 23.48
C PHE A 88 -12.56 -6.13 24.37
N ASP A 89 -11.54 -6.80 23.84
CA ASP A 89 -10.75 -7.77 24.59
C ASP A 89 -10.04 -7.10 25.77
N LEU A 90 -9.46 -5.91 25.59
CA LEU A 90 -8.85 -5.12 26.68
C LEU A 90 -9.85 -4.87 27.81
N ARG A 91 -11.05 -4.36 27.50
CA ARG A 91 -12.09 -4.11 28.52
C ARG A 91 -12.48 -5.38 29.25
N LYS A 92 -12.68 -6.49 28.52
CA LYS A 92 -13.04 -7.79 29.08
C LYS A 92 -11.98 -8.28 30.06
N TRP A 93 -10.71 -8.25 29.66
CA TRP A 93 -9.62 -8.77 30.50
C TRP A 93 -9.29 -7.84 31.66
N HIS A 94 -9.42 -6.52 31.49
CA HIS A 94 -9.32 -5.58 32.61
C HIS A 94 -10.39 -5.82 33.67
N ALA A 95 -11.63 -6.10 33.27
CA ALA A 95 -12.69 -6.43 34.23
C ALA A 95 -12.35 -7.67 35.05
N LEU A 96 -11.78 -8.71 34.41
CA LEU A 96 -11.36 -9.93 35.10
C LEU A 96 -10.14 -9.72 36.02
N ALA A 97 -9.18 -8.90 35.61
CA ALA A 97 -8.00 -8.58 36.40
C ALA A 97 -8.33 -7.69 37.62
N GLN A 98 -9.46 -6.97 37.57
CA GLN A 98 -9.98 -6.15 38.67
C GLN A 98 -10.95 -6.91 39.59
N GLU A 99 -11.20 -8.19 39.34
CA GLU A 99 -11.99 -9.00 40.27
C GLU A 99 -11.36 -8.98 41.66
N PRO A 100 -12.17 -8.75 42.72
CA PRO A 100 -11.65 -8.70 44.07
C PRO A 100 -10.97 -10.02 44.42
N GLN A 101 -9.87 -9.91 45.16
CA GLN A 101 -9.21 -11.06 45.75
C GLN A 101 -10.17 -11.74 46.73
N PRO A 102 -10.26 -13.08 46.75
CA PRO A 102 -11.13 -13.79 47.68
C PRO A 102 -10.73 -13.47 49.12
N ASP A 103 -11.69 -13.10 49.95
CA ASP A 103 -11.45 -12.76 51.35
C ASP A 103 -11.39 -14.02 52.21
N ARG A 104 -10.50 -14.04 53.20
CA ARG A 104 -10.31 -15.22 54.06
C ARG A 104 -11.58 -15.62 54.81
N ASP A 105 -12.41 -14.64 55.16
CA ASP A 105 -13.61 -14.84 55.98
C ASP A 105 -14.77 -15.48 55.19
N GLU A 106 -14.63 -15.64 53.88
CA GLU A 106 -15.59 -16.31 53.00
C GLU A 106 -15.46 -17.85 52.99
N TYR A 107 -14.41 -18.40 53.62
CA TYR A 107 -14.06 -19.83 53.52
C TYR A 107 -14.10 -20.52 54.89
N ALA A 108 -14.53 -21.78 54.90
CA ALA A 108 -14.69 -22.56 56.12
C ALA A 108 -13.33 -22.95 56.73
N ASP A 109 -12.31 -23.15 55.88
CA ASP A 109 -10.95 -23.43 56.33
C ASP A 109 -9.86 -22.74 55.50
N THR A 110 -8.63 -22.76 56.05
CA THR A 110 -7.46 -22.10 55.45
C THR A 110 -6.98 -22.77 54.15
N SER A 111 -7.27 -24.06 53.95
CA SER A 111 -6.93 -24.77 52.70
C SER A 111 -7.83 -24.32 51.56
N GLU A 112 -9.14 -24.26 51.77
CA GLU A 112 -10.11 -23.77 50.78
C GLU A 112 -9.79 -22.33 50.35
N HIS A 113 -9.49 -21.45 51.31
CA HIS A 113 -9.06 -20.09 51.01
C HIS A 113 -7.77 -20.05 50.18
N ARG A 114 -6.78 -20.89 50.50
CA ARG A 114 -5.50 -20.95 49.77
C ARG A 114 -5.71 -21.41 48.32
N ASP A 115 -6.57 -22.41 48.11
CA ASP A 115 -6.87 -22.94 46.78
C ASP A 115 -7.64 -21.91 45.94
N ALA A 116 -8.61 -21.22 46.55
CA ALA A 116 -9.33 -20.12 45.92
C ALA A 116 -8.41 -18.95 45.55
N LEU A 117 -7.47 -18.61 46.45
CA LEU A 117 -6.48 -17.56 46.20
C LEU A 117 -5.53 -17.93 45.06
N ALA A 118 -5.07 -19.18 45.00
CA ALA A 118 -4.23 -19.68 43.91
C ALA A 118 -4.99 -19.66 42.57
N ALA A 119 -6.27 -20.04 42.56
CA ALA A 119 -7.11 -20.00 41.38
C ALA A 119 -7.37 -18.56 40.90
N TRP A 120 -7.62 -17.62 41.82
CA TRP A 120 -7.74 -16.19 41.51
C TRP A 120 -6.42 -15.64 40.92
N ALA A 121 -5.29 -15.90 41.57
CA ALA A 121 -3.99 -15.42 41.10
C ALA A 121 -3.67 -15.91 39.68
N LYS A 122 -3.98 -17.18 39.38
CA LYS A 122 -3.82 -17.74 38.03
C LYS A 122 -4.74 -17.06 37.01
N ARG A 123 -5.98 -16.74 37.35
CA ARG A 123 -6.92 -16.02 36.48
C ARG A 123 -6.41 -14.60 36.18
N VAL A 124 -5.93 -13.88 37.19
CA VAL A 124 -5.34 -12.54 37.04
C VAL A 124 -4.08 -12.58 36.18
N GLU A 125 -3.20 -13.57 36.37
CA GLU A 125 -2.01 -13.75 35.53
C GLU A 125 -2.37 -13.95 34.05
N VAL A 126 -3.36 -14.82 33.77
CA VAL A 126 -3.86 -15.04 32.40
C VAL A 126 -4.45 -13.76 31.81
N ALA A 127 -5.25 -13.02 32.59
CA ALA A 127 -5.82 -11.75 32.16
C ALA A 127 -4.75 -10.71 31.83
N ASN A 128 -3.72 -10.56 32.66
CA ASN A 128 -2.62 -9.61 32.43
C ASN A 128 -1.84 -9.94 31.14
N LYS A 129 -1.60 -11.23 30.85
CA LYS A 129 -0.99 -11.65 29.59
C LYS A 129 -1.88 -11.30 28.40
N ALA A 130 -3.19 -11.56 28.51
CA ALA A 130 -4.15 -11.26 27.46
C ALA A 130 -4.31 -9.75 27.21
N ILE A 131 -4.22 -8.92 28.26
CA ILE A 131 -4.19 -7.45 28.16
C ILE A 131 -2.97 -7.00 27.35
N ALA A 132 -1.77 -7.50 27.70
CA ALA A 132 -0.54 -7.13 27.00
C ALA A 132 -0.57 -7.50 25.51
N ASP A 133 -1.15 -8.66 25.18
CA ASP A 133 -1.30 -9.08 23.79
C ASP A 133 -2.35 -8.26 23.03
N ALA A 134 -3.47 -7.91 23.67
CA ALA A 134 -4.50 -7.06 23.08
C ALA A 134 -3.99 -5.62 22.84
N ASP A 135 -3.22 -5.07 23.78
CA ASP A 135 -2.57 -3.76 23.64
C ASP A 135 -1.60 -3.73 22.45
N ARG A 136 -0.76 -4.77 22.27
CA ARG A 136 0.12 -4.88 21.09
C ARG A 136 -0.66 -4.90 19.78
N ARG A 137 -1.80 -5.61 19.73
CA ARG A 137 -2.66 -5.65 18.52
C ARG A 137 -3.29 -4.29 18.24
N LEU A 138 -3.71 -3.57 19.28
CA LEU A 138 -4.25 -2.22 19.13
C LEU A 138 -3.18 -1.25 18.61
N GLN A 139 -1.99 -1.27 19.19
CA GLN A 139 -0.86 -0.45 18.72
C GLN A 139 -0.48 -0.75 17.27
N ALA A 140 -0.53 -2.02 16.86
CA ALA A 140 -0.29 -2.41 15.47
C ALA A 140 -1.37 -1.84 14.53
N ALA A 141 -2.66 -1.95 14.89
CA ALA A 141 -3.75 -1.38 14.10
C ALA A 141 -3.64 0.16 13.97
N MET A 142 -3.33 0.86 15.07
CA MET A 142 -3.12 2.31 15.06
C MET A 142 -1.90 2.72 14.21
N LYS A 143 -0.87 1.87 14.15
CA LYS A 143 0.30 2.10 13.30
C LYS A 143 -0.07 1.93 11.82
N ASP A 144 -0.78 0.87 11.48
CA ASP A 144 -1.25 0.61 10.11
C ASP A 144 -2.13 1.78 9.61
N GLU A 145 -3.01 2.31 10.46
CA GLU A 145 -3.83 3.49 10.17
C GLU A 145 -2.97 4.73 9.83
N ARG A 146 -1.95 5.03 10.66
CA ARG A 146 -1.03 6.16 10.43
C ARG A 146 -0.23 6.00 9.14
N GLU A 147 0.12 4.78 8.75
CA GLU A 147 0.81 4.48 7.49
C GLU A 147 -0.09 4.74 6.27
N ILE A 148 -1.40 4.44 6.38
CA ILE A 148 -2.38 4.69 5.31
C ILE A 148 -2.58 6.18 5.05
N TYR A 149 -2.70 6.98 6.11
CA TYR A 149 -2.95 8.42 6.00
C TYR A 149 -1.67 9.27 5.84
N GLY A 150 -0.48 8.66 5.98
CA GLY A 150 0.79 9.37 5.88
C GLY A 150 1.10 10.27 7.08
N ASP A 151 0.40 10.08 8.20
CA ASP A 151 0.55 10.83 9.45
C ASP A 151 1.75 10.37 10.30
N ASN A 152 2.47 9.34 9.86
CA ASN A 152 3.78 9.05 10.43
C ASN A 152 4.73 10.21 10.11
N ALA A 153 5.12 10.95 11.15
CA ALA A 153 6.19 11.93 11.05
C ALA A 153 7.39 11.31 10.33
N ALA A 154 7.84 11.94 9.23
CA ALA A 154 8.96 11.45 8.44
C ALA A 154 10.19 11.28 9.35
N THR A 155 10.60 10.04 9.61
CA THR A 155 11.71 9.72 10.52
C THR A 155 13.07 9.91 9.86
N LYS A 156 13.14 9.93 8.52
CA LYS A 156 14.32 10.32 7.75
C LYS A 156 13.93 10.60 6.29
N ILE A 157 14.34 11.74 5.75
CA ILE A 157 14.29 12.00 4.29
C ILE A 157 15.69 11.76 3.75
N GLU A 158 15.93 10.59 3.15
CA GLU A 158 17.11 10.34 2.32
C GLU A 158 16.70 10.58 0.86
N ALA A 159 16.88 11.81 0.40
CA ALA A 159 16.74 12.16 -1.00
C ALA A 159 18.08 11.92 -1.70
N GLU A 160 18.21 10.80 -2.40
CA GLU A 160 19.26 10.67 -3.41
C GLU A 160 18.82 11.46 -4.64
N VAL A 161 19.23 12.74 -4.70
CA VAL A 161 19.04 13.59 -5.88
C VAL A 161 20.01 13.12 -6.95
N THR A 162 19.63 12.09 -7.69
CA THR A 162 20.23 11.80 -8.98
C THR A 162 19.61 12.76 -9.98
N THR A 163 20.31 13.85 -10.30
CA THR A 163 20.05 14.64 -11.51
C THR A 163 20.41 13.78 -12.73
N ARG A 164 19.59 12.76 -13.00
CA ARG A 164 19.60 12.05 -14.27
C ARG A 164 18.59 12.77 -15.13
N ASP A 165 19.12 13.63 -16.00
CA ASP A 165 18.34 14.57 -16.80
C ASP A 165 17.51 13.79 -17.83
N GLY A 166 16.33 13.32 -17.43
CA GLY A 166 15.43 12.56 -18.29
C GLY A 166 15.02 13.34 -19.55
N VAL A 167 15.13 14.68 -19.50
CA VAL A 167 14.96 15.54 -20.67
C VAL A 167 16.06 15.30 -21.71
N LEU A 168 17.29 15.04 -21.27
CA LEU A 168 18.45 14.78 -22.12
C LEU A 168 18.36 13.37 -22.76
N ASP A 169 17.84 12.39 -22.02
CA ASP A 169 17.56 11.04 -22.55
C ASP A 169 16.46 11.07 -23.61
N ASP A 170 15.36 11.80 -23.37
CA ASP A 170 14.26 11.95 -24.33
C ASP A 170 14.69 12.77 -25.56
N LEU A 171 15.51 13.82 -25.37
CA LEU A 171 16.10 14.62 -26.44
C LEU A 171 17.04 13.77 -27.31
N ASN A 172 17.89 12.94 -26.68
CA ASN A 172 18.82 12.08 -27.39
C ASN A 172 18.11 10.95 -28.14
N ALA A 173 17.05 10.38 -27.56
CA ALA A 173 16.19 9.43 -28.25
C ALA A 173 15.55 10.06 -29.50
N ALA A 174 15.10 11.31 -29.41
CA ALA A 174 14.55 12.05 -30.55
C ALA A 174 15.63 12.36 -31.61
N LEU A 175 16.83 12.76 -31.22
CA LEU A 175 17.94 13.04 -32.14
C LEU A 175 18.37 11.79 -32.91
N VAL A 176 18.50 10.65 -32.24
CA VAL A 176 18.80 9.37 -32.89
C VAL A 176 17.71 8.98 -33.89
N SER A 177 16.43 9.22 -33.56
CA SER A 177 15.32 8.95 -34.49
C SER A 177 15.35 9.82 -35.76
N LEU A 178 15.99 11.00 -35.69
CA LEU A 178 16.17 11.93 -36.80
C LEU A 178 17.52 11.73 -37.52
N GLY A 179 18.29 10.68 -37.17
CA GLY A 179 19.60 10.39 -37.75
C GLY A 179 20.70 11.37 -37.32
N ARG A 180 20.52 12.02 -36.17
CA ARG A 180 21.50 12.94 -35.56
C ARG A 180 22.20 12.25 -34.39
N GLU A 181 23.42 12.69 -34.09
CA GLU A 181 24.18 12.18 -32.95
C GLU A 181 23.60 12.69 -31.61
N PRO A 182 23.62 11.85 -30.55
CA PRO A 182 23.24 12.27 -29.20
C PRO A 182 24.14 13.40 -28.68
N VAL A 183 23.57 14.28 -27.86
CA VAL A 183 24.31 15.34 -27.16
C VAL A 183 24.68 14.83 -25.78
N GLU A 184 25.93 15.00 -25.38
CA GLU A 184 26.36 14.72 -24.01
C GLU A 184 26.04 15.90 -23.08
N ALA A 185 25.69 15.61 -21.83
CA ALA A 185 25.54 16.62 -20.80
C ALA A 185 26.90 17.30 -20.57
N GLY A 186 27.04 18.54 -21.03
CA GLY A 186 28.26 19.32 -20.82
C GLY A 186 28.54 19.44 -19.32
N VAL A 187 29.66 18.87 -18.87
CA VAL A 187 30.20 19.15 -17.54
C VAL A 187 30.70 20.59 -17.57
N GLY A 188 29.84 21.52 -17.16
CA GLY A 188 30.27 22.89 -16.87
C GLY A 188 31.30 22.90 -15.75
N PRO A 189 32.22 23.89 -15.72
CA PRO A 189 33.27 24.00 -14.72
C PRO A 189 32.75 24.08 -13.28
#